data_AF-A0A1W9WXG9-F1
#
_entry.id   AF-A0A1W9WXG9-F1
#
_cell.length_a   1.000
_cell.length_b   1.000
_cell.length_c   1.000
_cell.angle_alpha   90.00
_cell.angle_beta   90.00
_cell.angle_gamma   90.00
#
_symmetry.space_group_name_H-M   'P 1'
#
loop_
_entity.id
_entity.type
_entity.pdbx_description
1 polymer ?
#
loop_
_entity_poly.entity_id
_entity_poly.type
_entity_poly.pdbx_seq_one_letter_code
_entity_poly.pdbx_strand_id
1 'polypeptide(L)'
;MTIETIRLSEKAKIYLVMLKRKTGIINWNVLCRWAFCVSLNDSSIPPTEKLQTDSSIEMTWKVFGGTHADVYFALLVQRCKQDGFEQ
;
A
#
# COMPACT_ATOMS: atom_id res chain seq x y z
N MET A 1 5.31 6.34 -15.79
CA MET A 1 6.14 5.73 -14.72
C MET A 1 5.37 4.56 -14.13
N THR A 2 6.00 3.40 -13.97
CA THR A 2 5.39 2.23 -13.31
C THR A 2 6.06 1.99 -11.97
N ILE A 3 5.29 1.66 -10.94
CA ILE A 3 5.85 1.28 -9.63
C ILE A 3 6.52 -0.09 -9.79
N GLU A 4 7.79 -0.17 -9.44
CA GLU A 4 8.52 -1.45 -9.48
C GLU A 4 8.40 -2.20 -8.16
N THR A 5 8.63 -1.49 -7.06
CA THR A 5 8.79 -2.08 -5.72
C THR A 5 8.11 -1.24 -4.65
N ILE A 6 7.49 -1.92 -3.69
CA ILE A 6 6.91 -1.34 -2.47
C ILE A 6 7.79 -1.74 -1.29
N ARG A 7 8.13 -0.74 -0.47
CA ARG A 7 8.83 -0.91 0.81
C ARG A 7 7.96 -0.39 1.95
N LEU A 8 7.98 -1.09 3.08
CA LEU A 8 7.27 -0.67 4.28
C LEU A 8 8.24 0.01 5.27
N SER A 9 7.67 0.80 6.18
CA SER A 9 8.38 1.24 7.39
C SER A 9 8.27 0.19 8.49
N GLU A 10 9.19 0.17 9.45
CA GLU A 10 9.06 -0.72 10.62
C GLU A 10 7.77 -0.45 11.41
N LYS A 11 7.31 0.80 11.45
CA LYS A 11 6.01 1.17 12.04
C LYS A 11 4.85 0.46 11.32
N ALA A 12 4.83 0.49 9.99
CA ALA A 12 3.79 -0.20 9.20
C ALA A 12 3.82 -1.72 9.42
N LYS A 13 5.03 -2.31 9.48
CA LYS A 13 5.20 -3.73 9.78
C LYS A 13 4.61 -4.12 11.13
N ILE A 14 4.78 -3.32 12.19
CA ILE A 14 4.17 -3.58 13.50
C ILE A 14 2.64 -3.67 13.39
N TYR A 15 2.00 -2.74 12.68
CA TYR A 15 0.54 -2.78 12.46
C TYR A 15 0.10 -4.02 11.68
N LEU A 16 0.84 -4.38 10.63
CA LEU A 16 0.55 -5.56 9.83
C LEU A 16 0.76 -6.88 10.61
N VAL A 17 1.74 -6.97 11.52
CA VAL A 17 1.89 -8.11 12.43
C VAL A 17 0.66 -8.25 13.34
N MET A 18 0.15 -7.14 13.87
CA MET A 18 -1.07 -7.15 14.69
C MET A 18 -2.28 -7.61 13.87
N LEU A 19 -2.43 -7.13 12.63
CA LEU A 19 -3.49 -7.59 11.72
C LEU A 19 -3.38 -9.07 11.40
N LYS A 20 -2.17 -9.58 11.12
CA LYS A 20 -1.92 -11.02 10.91
C LYS A 20 -2.37 -11.86 12.09
N ARG A 21 -2.08 -11.44 13.33
CA ARG A 21 -2.55 -12.13 14.55
C ARG A 21 -4.07 -12.09 14.70
N LYS A 22 -4.71 -10.96 14.38
CA LYS A 22 -6.17 -10.79 14.52
C LYS A 22 -6.98 -11.49 13.43
N THR A 23 -6.47 -11.53 12.20
CA THR A 23 -7.20 -12.01 11.01
C THR A 23 -6.81 -13.42 10.59
N GLY A 24 -5.65 -13.91 11.03
CA GLY A 24 -5.07 -15.17 10.54
C GLY A 24 -4.45 -15.08 9.14
N ILE A 25 -4.47 -13.92 8.48
CA ILE A 25 -3.91 -13.75 7.14
C ILE A 25 -2.39 -13.74 7.19
N ILE A 26 -1.77 -14.76 6.61
CA ILE A 26 -0.32 -14.99 6.70
C ILE A 26 0.45 -14.14 5.67
N ASN A 27 -0.16 -13.89 4.51
CA ASN A 27 0.46 -13.27 3.36
C ASN A 27 0.48 -11.75 3.47
N TRP A 28 1.68 -11.17 3.46
CA TRP A 28 1.88 -9.71 3.55
C TRP A 28 1.21 -8.95 2.41
N ASN A 29 1.29 -9.45 1.18
CA ASN A 29 0.65 -8.79 0.03
C ASN A 29 -0.87 -8.65 0.18
N VAL A 30 -1.55 -9.63 0.79
CA VAL A 30 -3.00 -9.55 1.08
C VAL A 30 -3.28 -8.43 2.07
N LEU A 31 -2.53 -8.38 3.17
CA LEU A 31 -2.70 -7.33 4.19
C LEU A 31 -2.37 -5.94 3.65
N CYS A 32 -1.31 -5.81 2.84
CA CYS A 32 -0.98 -4.57 2.17
C CYS A 32 -2.09 -4.14 1.21
N ARG A 33 -2.70 -5.06 0.45
CA ARG A 33 -3.84 -4.73 -0.44
C ARG A 33 -5.04 -4.24 0.37
N TRP A 34 -5.34 -4.85 1.51
CA TRP A 34 -6.42 -4.39 2.39
C TRP A 34 -6.15 -2.97 2.90
N ALA A 35 -4.95 -2.74 3.46
CA ALA A 35 -4.55 -1.42 3.93
C ALA A 35 -4.59 -0.36 2.81
N PHE A 36 -4.16 -0.72 1.60
CA PHE A 36 -4.22 0.14 0.43
C PHE A 36 -5.67 0.50 0.05
N CYS A 37 -6.56 -0.48 -0.08
CA CYS A 37 -7.97 -0.22 -0.39
C CYS A 37 -8.67 0.62 0.69
N VAL A 38 -8.37 0.36 1.97
CA VAL A 38 -8.91 1.14 3.09
C VAL A 38 -8.41 2.59 2.99
N SER A 39 -7.12 2.80 2.71
CA SER A 39 -6.55 4.13 2.52
C SER A 39 -7.16 4.87 1.33
N LEU A 40 -7.44 4.18 0.22
CA LEU A 40 -8.10 4.79 -0.94
C LEU A 40 -9.53 5.24 -0.66
N ASN A 41 -10.22 4.58 0.28
CA ASN A 41 -11.58 4.93 0.68
C ASN A 41 -11.62 6.07 1.73
N ASP A 42 -10.51 6.37 2.39
CA ASP A 42 -10.43 7.47 3.35
C ASP A 42 -10.46 8.81 2.60
N SER A 43 -11.42 9.69 2.91
CA SER A 43 -11.53 10.99 2.23
C SER A 43 -10.38 11.96 2.53
N SER A 44 -9.61 11.72 3.59
CA SER A 44 -8.48 12.58 3.94
C SER A 44 -7.29 12.34 3.01
N ILE A 45 -6.62 13.42 2.60
CA ILE A 45 -5.37 13.33 1.84
C ILE A 45 -4.28 12.75 2.76
N PRO A 46 -3.52 11.73 2.32
CA PRO A 46 -2.44 11.19 3.13
C PRO A 46 -1.46 12.28 3.58
N PRO A 47 -1.06 12.30 4.87
CA PRO A 47 -0.16 13.33 5.37
C PRO A 47 1.22 13.22 4.73
N THR A 48 1.85 14.36 4.48
CA THR A 48 3.23 14.45 3.99
C THR A 48 4.21 14.07 5.09
N GLU A 49 4.44 12.76 5.28
CA GLU A 49 5.44 12.24 6.21
C GLU A 49 6.76 11.94 5.48
N LYS A 50 7.89 12.13 6.17
CA LYS A 50 9.18 11.59 5.69
C LYS A 50 9.12 10.07 5.75
N LEU A 51 8.96 9.43 4.59
CA LEU A 51 8.95 7.98 4.49
C LEU A 51 10.29 7.41 4.95
N GLN A 52 10.27 6.69 6.08
CA GLN A 52 11.37 5.84 6.52
C GLN A 52 11.11 4.44 5.96
N THR A 53 11.91 4.01 4.98
CA THR A 53 11.83 2.68 4.37
C THR A 53 12.89 1.76 4.98
N ASP A 54 12.87 1.64 6.30
CA ASP A 54 13.83 0.88 7.10
C ASP A 54 13.43 -0.58 7.29
N SER A 55 12.26 -0.99 6.79
CA SER A 55 11.77 -2.35 7.03
C SER A 55 12.36 -3.40 6.12
N SER A 56 12.50 -4.61 6.67
CA SER A 56 12.85 -5.82 5.92
C SER A 56 11.74 -6.33 4.98
N ILE A 57 10.55 -5.72 4.99
CA ILE A 57 9.44 -6.14 4.12
C ILE A 57 9.45 -5.31 2.83
N GLU A 58 9.85 -5.98 1.76
CA GLU A 58 9.87 -5.47 0.40
C GLU A 58 9.13 -6.45 -0.53
N MET A 59 8.34 -5.93 -1.47
CA MET A 59 7.70 -6.73 -2.51
C MET A 59 7.56 -5.94 -3.80
N THR A 60 7.64 -6.63 -4.94
CA THR A 60 7.40 -5.98 -6.23
C THR A 60 5.93 -5.59 -6.37
N TRP A 61 5.65 -4.56 -7.16
CA TRP A 61 4.26 -4.17 -7.49
C TRP A 61 3.48 -5.33 -8.10
N LYS A 62 4.13 -6.16 -8.91
CA LYS A 62 3.54 -7.37 -9.48
C LYS A 62 3.13 -8.40 -8.41
N VAL A 63 3.92 -8.59 -7.35
CA VAL A 63 3.57 -9.48 -6.22
C VAL A 63 2.46 -8.89 -5.36
N PHE A 64 2.47 -7.57 -5.18
CA PHE A 64 1.43 -6.85 -4.47
C PHE A 64 0.09 -6.92 -5.20
N GLY A 65 0.05 -6.59 -6.49
CA GLY A 65 -1.19 -6.50 -7.26
C GLY A 65 -1.65 -7.80 -7.91
N GLY A 66 -0.74 -8.75 -8.12
CA GLY A 66 -1.03 -10.00 -8.82
C GLY A 66 -1.61 -9.76 -10.21
N THR A 67 -2.68 -10.49 -10.54
CA THR A 67 -3.46 -10.32 -11.78
C THR A 67 -4.18 -8.97 -11.89
N HIS A 68 -4.32 -8.25 -10.77
CA HIS A 68 -5.04 -6.97 -10.69
C HIS A 68 -4.10 -5.78 -10.49
N ALA A 69 -2.79 -5.95 -10.75
CA ALA A 69 -1.79 -4.90 -10.55
C ALA A 69 -2.13 -3.60 -11.29
N ASP A 70 -2.65 -3.71 -12.52
CA ASP A 70 -3.06 -2.55 -13.31
C ASP A 70 -4.29 -1.85 -12.73
N VAL A 71 -5.23 -2.61 -12.16
CA VAL A 71 -6.42 -2.05 -11.50
C VAL A 71 -6.02 -1.27 -10.26
N TYR A 72 -5.16 -1.84 -9.40
CA TYR A 72 -4.66 -1.12 -8.22
C TYR A 72 -3.88 0.15 -8.60
N PHE A 73 -3.13 0.10 -9.71
CA PHE A 73 -2.40 1.27 -10.21
C PHE A 73 -3.36 2.34 -10.73
N ALA A 74 -4.38 1.95 -11.50
CA ALA A 74 -5.41 2.86 -11.99
C ALA A 74 -6.16 3.53 -10.84
N LEU A 75 -6.49 2.79 -9.77
CA LEU A 75 -7.11 3.34 -8.57
C LEU A 75 -6.22 4.36 -7.86
N LEU A 76 -4.90 4.10 -7.77
CA LEU A 76 -3.95 5.06 -7.21
C LEU A 76 -3.91 6.34 -8.04
N VAL A 77 -3.79 6.22 -9.37
CA VAL A 77 -3.78 7.37 -10.28
C VAL A 77 -5.08 8.17 -10.18
N GLN A 78 -6.22 7.49 -10.14
CA GLN A 78 -7.52 8.15 -9.93
C GLN A 78 -7.55 8.91 -8.61
N ARG A 79 -7.07 8.31 -7.53
CA ARG A 79 -7.03 8.96 -6.22
C ARG A 79 -6.11 10.19 -6.22
N CYS A 80 -4.93 10.09 -6.81
CA CYS A 80 -4.03 11.24 -6.98
C CYS A 80 -4.72 12.40 -7.70
N LYS A 81 -5.45 12.12 -8.79
CA LYS A 81 -6.22 13.14 -9.52
C LYS A 81 -7.33 13.77 -8.67
N GLN A 82 -8.04 12.97 -7.88
CA GLN A 82 -9.08 13.47 -6.97
C GLN A 82 -8.51 14.39 -5.88
N ASP A 83 -7.31 14.09 -5.39
CA ASP A 83 -6.62 14.88 -4.39
C ASP A 83 -5.87 16.10 -4.98
N GLY A 84 -5.96 16.33 -6.30
CA GLY A 84 -5.34 17.46 -6.99
C GLY A 84 -3.85 17.28 -7.33
N PHE A 85 -3.33 16.05 -7.26
CA PHE A 85 -1.99 15.73 -7.74
C PHE A 85 -2.03 15.43 -9.25
N GLU A 86 -1.58 16.38 -10.06
CA GLU A 86 -1.34 16.18 -11.49
C GLU A 86 0.07 15.61 -11.72
N GLN A 87 0.17 14.56 -12.53
CA GLN A 87 1.44 14.06 -13.09
C GLN A 87 1.62 14.62 -14.49
#